data_AF-A0A935QZL3-F1
#
_entry.id   AF-A0A935QZL3-F1
#
_cell.length_a   1.000
_cell.length_b   1.000
_cell.length_c   1.000
_cell.angle_alpha   90.00
_cell.angle_beta   90.00
_cell.angle_gamma   90.00
#
_symmetry.space_group_name_H-M   'P 1'
#
loop_
_entity.id
_entity.type
_entity.pdbx_description
1 polymer ?
#
loop_
_entity_poly.entity_id
_entity_poly.type
_entity_poly.pdbx_seq_one_letter_code
_entity_poly.pdbx_strand_id
1 'polypeptide(L)'
;MEPLGDVLASAGAPIGGVLITHMHLDHLLGLQDVPAGTPIYVGAGETSAKGRGNLMLWRTIQSALDGHAPLRSFDGAGASPLGPIPQAYDLLGDGSLWALSTPGHTPGSMAYLARTTEGPVLFTGDTCHTIWGWENNVTPGSFTADHALNATSLNNLKALAELLPGVKVYVGHETDGEGTGVDAP
;
A
#
# COMPACT_ATOMS: atom_id res chain seq x y z
N MET A 1 -10.53 15.67 -5.48
CA MET A 1 -9.30 14.88 -5.66
C MET A 1 -8.80 15.16 -7.07
N GLU A 2 -7.52 15.48 -7.20
CA GLU A 2 -6.86 15.71 -8.50
C GLU A 2 -6.54 14.35 -9.16
N PRO A 3 -6.70 14.17 -10.48
CA PRO A 3 -6.30 12.96 -11.19
C PRO A 3 -4.79 12.71 -11.09
N LEU A 4 -4.37 11.44 -11.13
CA LEU A 4 -2.94 11.09 -11.02
C LEU A 4 -2.11 11.78 -12.09
N GLY A 5 -2.55 11.80 -13.35
CA GLY A 5 -1.83 12.49 -14.43
C GLY A 5 -1.51 13.97 -14.14
N ASP A 6 -2.43 14.71 -13.52
CA ASP A 6 -2.21 16.12 -13.16
C ASP A 6 -1.22 16.26 -11.98
N VAL A 7 -1.30 15.36 -11.00
CA VAL A 7 -0.32 15.26 -9.90
C VAL A 7 1.08 14.96 -10.44
N LEU A 8 1.20 14.03 -11.40
CA LEU A 8 2.48 13.68 -12.00
C LEU A 8 3.06 14.83 -12.85
N ALA A 9 2.21 15.56 -13.56
CA ALA A 9 2.63 16.72 -14.36
C ALA A 9 3.14 17.87 -13.46
N SER A 10 2.60 18.02 -12.24
CA SER A 10 2.98 19.06 -11.30
C SER A 10 4.13 18.68 -10.35
N ALA A 11 4.45 17.39 -10.19
CA ALA A 11 5.47 16.90 -9.26
C ALA A 11 6.90 17.44 -9.52
N GLY A 12 7.18 17.93 -10.74
CA GLY A 12 8.44 18.61 -11.07
C GLY A 12 9.71 17.75 -11.05
N ALA A 13 9.58 16.43 -10.84
CA ALA A 13 10.68 15.47 -10.82
C ALA A 13 10.28 14.13 -11.46
N PRO A 14 11.23 13.37 -12.05
CA PRO A 14 10.95 12.04 -12.59
C PRO A 14 10.54 11.06 -11.49
N ILE A 15 9.59 10.19 -11.79
CA ILE A 15 9.15 9.13 -10.87
C ILE A 15 10.16 7.97 -10.90
N GLY A 16 10.75 7.66 -9.75
CA GLY A 16 11.71 6.57 -9.59
C GLY A 16 11.07 5.17 -9.53
N GLY A 17 9.79 5.08 -9.17
CA GLY A 17 9.03 3.84 -9.11
C GLY A 17 7.62 4.03 -8.57
N VAL A 18 6.77 3.02 -8.76
CA VAL A 18 5.42 2.96 -8.20
C VAL A 18 5.34 1.83 -7.20
N LEU A 19 4.87 2.13 -5.99
CA LEU A 19 4.68 1.17 -4.92
C LEU A 19 3.17 0.90 -4.78
N ILE A 20 2.73 -0.30 -5.16
CA ILE A 20 1.32 -0.68 -5.15
C ILE A 20 0.99 -1.41 -3.85
N THR A 21 0.00 -0.90 -3.11
CA THR A 21 -0.50 -1.53 -1.89
C THR A 21 -1.12 -2.90 -2.18
N HIS A 22 -1.97 -2.99 -3.21
CA HIS A 22 -2.60 -4.21 -3.70
C HIS A 22 -3.26 -3.98 -5.08
N MET A 23 -3.76 -5.03 -5.71
CA MET A 23 -4.21 -5.05 -7.11
C MET A 23 -5.73 -4.94 -7.29
N HIS A 24 -6.44 -4.21 -6.44
CA HIS A 24 -7.80 -3.76 -6.76
C HIS A 24 -7.77 -2.58 -7.75
N LEU A 25 -8.86 -2.40 -8.48
CA LEU A 25 -8.90 -1.49 -9.63
C LEU A 25 -8.64 -0.03 -9.24
N ASP A 26 -9.19 0.40 -8.11
CA ASP A 26 -9.01 1.73 -7.54
C ASP A 26 -7.55 2.06 -7.19
N HIS A 27 -6.67 1.06 -7.06
CA HIS A 27 -5.23 1.24 -6.84
C HIS A 27 -4.40 1.11 -8.13
N LEU A 28 -4.99 0.54 -9.18
CA LEU A 28 -4.29 0.22 -10.44
C LEU A 28 -4.65 1.14 -11.61
N LEU A 29 -5.87 1.65 -11.68
CA LEU A 29 -6.35 2.32 -12.90
C LEU A 29 -5.58 3.61 -13.22
N GLY A 30 -4.96 4.25 -12.23
CA GLY A 30 -4.08 5.40 -12.43
C GLY A 30 -2.76 5.05 -13.15
N LEU A 31 -2.35 3.78 -13.22
CA LEU A 31 -1.10 3.37 -13.88
C LEU A 31 -1.03 3.77 -15.36
N GLN A 32 -2.17 4.03 -16.00
CA GLN A 32 -2.21 4.52 -17.38
C GLN A 32 -1.58 5.90 -17.56
N ASP A 33 -1.53 6.70 -16.48
CA ASP A 33 -0.90 8.03 -16.48
C ASP A 33 0.60 7.97 -16.11
N VAL A 34 1.09 6.81 -15.65
CA VAL A 34 2.48 6.63 -15.23
C VAL A 34 3.37 6.48 -16.46
N PRO A 35 4.52 7.20 -16.54
CA PRO A 35 5.45 7.07 -17.65
C PRO A 35 5.89 5.63 -17.92
N ALA A 36 5.94 5.27 -19.19
CA ALA A 36 6.42 3.95 -19.60
C ALA A 36 7.87 3.72 -19.14
N GLY A 37 8.14 2.53 -18.60
CA GLY A 37 9.45 2.15 -18.09
C GLY A 37 9.68 2.47 -16.60
N THR A 38 8.76 3.17 -15.93
CA THR A 38 8.79 3.31 -14.47
C THR A 38 8.61 1.93 -13.83
N PRO A 39 9.49 1.51 -12.90
CA PRO A 39 9.37 0.21 -12.25
C PRO A 39 8.18 0.19 -11.29
N ILE A 40 7.38 -0.86 -11.37
CA ILE A 40 6.20 -1.06 -10.51
C ILE A 40 6.49 -2.22 -9.54
N TYR A 41 6.22 -1.98 -8.26
CA TYR A 41 6.47 -2.92 -7.17
C TYR A 41 5.17 -3.37 -6.52
N VAL A 42 5.05 -4.66 -6.24
CA VAL A 42 3.88 -5.31 -5.62
C VAL A 42 4.31 -6.28 -4.53
N GLY A 43 3.40 -6.61 -3.60
CA GLY A 43 3.67 -7.65 -2.60
C GLY A 43 3.69 -9.07 -3.16
N ALA A 44 4.32 -9.99 -2.42
CA ALA A 44 4.35 -11.41 -2.74
C ALA A 44 2.95 -11.99 -2.99
N GLY A 45 2.78 -12.73 -4.08
CA GLY A 45 1.54 -13.45 -4.36
C GLY A 45 0.37 -12.59 -4.83
N GLU A 46 0.54 -11.27 -4.96
CA GLU A 46 -0.52 -10.36 -5.37
C GLU A 46 -1.02 -10.66 -6.80
N THR A 47 -0.09 -10.92 -7.72
CA THR A 47 -0.38 -11.30 -9.10
C THR A 47 -0.93 -12.73 -9.24
N SER A 48 -0.85 -13.53 -8.18
CA SER A 48 -1.25 -14.94 -8.16
C SER A 48 -2.66 -15.16 -7.59
N ALA A 49 -3.31 -14.11 -7.09
CA ALA A 49 -4.66 -14.16 -6.54
C ALA A 49 -5.69 -14.47 -7.65
N LYS A 50 -5.82 -15.75 -8.00
CA LYS A 50 -6.80 -16.31 -8.93
C LYS A 50 -8.21 -16.36 -8.29
N GLY A 51 -8.62 -15.28 -7.65
CA GLY A 51 -9.99 -15.14 -7.16
C GLY A 51 -10.99 -15.13 -8.32
N ARG A 52 -12.20 -15.68 -8.12
CA ARG A 52 -13.27 -15.67 -9.14
C ARG A 52 -13.64 -14.25 -9.60
N GLY A 53 -13.49 -13.24 -8.74
CA GLY A 53 -13.65 -11.82 -9.11
C GLY A 53 -12.55 -11.29 -10.03
N ASN A 54 -11.29 -11.71 -9.80
CA ASN A 54 -10.16 -11.32 -10.63
C ASN A 54 -10.27 -11.85 -12.06
N LEU A 55 -10.91 -13.00 -12.32
CA LEU A 55 -11.07 -13.50 -13.69
C LEU A 55 -11.94 -12.58 -14.56
N MET A 56 -12.99 -11.99 -14.00
CA MET A 56 -13.87 -11.06 -14.74
C MET A 56 -13.18 -9.71 -15.00
N LEU A 57 -12.38 -9.23 -14.05
CA LEU A 57 -11.67 -7.96 -14.14
C LEU A 57 -10.26 -8.09 -14.74
N TRP A 58 -9.80 -9.32 -15.01
CA TRP A 58 -8.45 -9.62 -15.48
C TRP A 58 -8.06 -8.86 -16.75
N ARG A 59 -9.03 -8.63 -17.65
CA ARG A 59 -8.80 -7.83 -18.87
C ARG A 59 -8.57 -6.36 -18.55
N THR A 60 -9.30 -5.81 -17.59
CA THR A 60 -9.11 -4.43 -17.13
C THR A 60 -7.78 -4.27 -16.41
N ILE A 61 -7.42 -5.22 -15.54
CA ILE A 61 -6.11 -5.25 -14.87
C ILE A 61 -4.98 -5.32 -15.90
N GLN A 62 -5.07 -6.22 -16.89
CA GLN A 62 -4.09 -6.28 -17.98
C GLN A 62 -4.01 -4.97 -18.76
N SER A 63 -5.15 -4.34 -19.06
CA SER A 63 -5.17 -3.06 -19.76
C SER A 63 -4.55 -1.92 -18.96
N ALA A 64 -4.62 -1.95 -17.62
CA ALA A 64 -3.95 -0.98 -16.76
C ALA A 64 -2.43 -1.20 -16.70
N LEU A 65 -1.99 -2.45 -16.91
CA LEU A 65 -0.57 -2.84 -16.93
C LEU A 65 0.05 -2.80 -18.34
N ASP A 66 -0.75 -2.57 -19.38
CA ASP A 66 -0.27 -2.56 -20.76
C ASP A 66 0.76 -1.43 -20.96
N GLY A 67 1.84 -1.73 -21.68
CA GLY A 67 2.96 -0.81 -21.87
C GLY A 67 3.93 -0.66 -20.68
N HIS A 68 3.65 -1.29 -19.52
CA HIS A 68 4.56 -1.30 -18.38
C HIS A 68 5.52 -2.48 -18.38
N ALA A 69 6.67 -2.30 -17.71
CA ALA A 69 7.62 -3.39 -17.49
C ALA A 69 7.02 -4.47 -16.57
N PRO A 70 7.55 -5.71 -16.57
CA PRO A 70 7.10 -6.74 -15.64
C PRO A 70 7.16 -6.26 -14.19
N LEU A 71 6.09 -6.57 -13.44
CA LEU A 71 5.97 -6.21 -12.03
C LEU A 71 7.10 -6.83 -11.19
N ARG A 72 7.64 -6.05 -10.26
CA ARG A 72 8.66 -6.49 -9.30
C ARG A 72 7.97 -6.87 -8.00
N SER A 73 8.17 -8.10 -7.55
CA SER A 73 7.52 -8.60 -6.33
C SER A 73 8.47 -8.51 -5.14
N PHE A 74 7.95 -8.11 -3.98
CA PHE A 74 8.59 -8.32 -2.69
C PHE A 74 8.40 -9.78 -2.27
N ASP A 75 9.27 -10.68 -2.73
CA ASP A 75 9.12 -12.14 -2.66
C ASP A 75 9.70 -12.80 -1.40
N GLY A 76 10.04 -12.01 -0.38
CA GLY A 76 10.70 -12.45 0.85
C GLY A 76 12.21 -12.29 0.83
N ALA A 77 12.85 -12.20 -0.34
CA ALA A 77 14.30 -11.98 -0.40
C ALA A 77 14.65 -10.57 0.12
N GLY A 78 15.59 -10.51 1.08
CA GLY A 78 16.00 -9.25 1.71
C GLY A 78 15.00 -8.70 2.73
N ALA A 79 13.91 -9.42 3.03
CA ALA A 79 13.00 -9.05 4.10
C ALA A 79 13.67 -9.19 5.46
N SER A 80 13.39 -8.25 6.35
CA SER A 80 13.75 -8.32 7.76
C SER A 80 12.59 -7.84 8.63
N PRO A 81 12.47 -8.30 9.90
CA PRO A 81 11.44 -7.77 10.77
C PRO A 81 11.65 -6.29 11.10
N LEU A 82 10.56 -5.52 11.11
CA LEU A 82 10.53 -4.14 11.63
C LEU A 82 9.50 -4.08 12.76
N GLY A 83 9.96 -4.22 14.00
CA GLY A 83 9.07 -4.33 15.16
C GLY A 83 8.09 -5.50 15.01
N PRO A 84 6.76 -5.26 15.08
CA PRO A 84 5.75 -6.30 14.92
C PRO A 84 5.52 -6.75 13.46
N ILE A 85 6.13 -6.07 12.47
CA ILE A 85 6.03 -6.46 11.05
C ILE A 85 7.06 -7.54 10.75
N PRO A 86 6.66 -8.79 10.42
CA PRO A 86 7.62 -9.88 10.23
C PRO A 86 8.45 -9.75 8.96
N GLN A 87 7.87 -9.18 7.90
CA GLN A 87 8.53 -8.96 6.60
C GLN A 87 8.43 -7.50 6.21
N ALA A 88 9.52 -6.78 6.40
CA ALA A 88 9.70 -5.40 5.96
C ALA A 88 10.96 -5.28 5.08
N TYR A 89 10.92 -4.35 4.14
CA TYR A 89 11.98 -4.11 3.16
C TYR A 89 12.39 -2.65 3.22
N ASP A 90 13.66 -2.40 3.53
CA ASP A 90 14.25 -1.05 3.42
C ASP A 90 14.53 -0.77 1.94
N LEU A 91 13.73 0.08 1.32
CA LEU A 91 13.75 0.30 -0.13
C LEU A 91 14.94 1.13 -0.58
N LEU A 92 15.49 1.95 0.31
CA LEU A 92 16.58 2.87 0.03
C LEU A 92 17.88 2.49 0.76
N GLY A 93 17.81 1.58 1.75
CA GLY A 93 18.95 1.07 2.50
C GLY A 93 19.46 1.99 3.59
N ASP A 94 18.84 3.16 3.76
CA ASP A 94 19.10 4.15 4.81
C ASP A 94 17.98 4.20 5.86
N GLY A 95 16.97 3.36 5.69
CA GLY A 95 15.78 3.30 6.52
C GLY A 95 14.77 4.42 6.27
N SER A 96 14.94 5.29 5.28
CA SER A 96 13.99 6.39 5.07
C SER A 96 12.66 5.93 4.47
N LEU A 97 12.62 4.80 3.78
CA LEU A 97 11.40 4.28 3.14
C LEU A 97 11.31 2.76 3.24
N TRP A 98 10.19 2.27 3.78
CA TRP A 98 9.95 0.84 4.00
C TRP A 98 8.70 0.36 3.30
N ALA A 99 8.78 -0.82 2.69
CA ALA A 99 7.61 -1.62 2.34
C ALA A 99 7.34 -2.66 3.43
N LEU A 100 6.09 -2.76 3.88
CA LEU A 100 5.65 -3.58 5.01
C LEU A 100 4.64 -4.59 4.51
N SER A 101 4.91 -5.89 4.66
CA SER A 101 3.95 -6.93 4.26
C SER A 101 2.75 -6.95 5.23
N THR A 102 1.54 -6.81 4.68
CA THR A 102 0.28 -6.75 5.42
C THR A 102 -0.79 -7.64 4.78
N PRO A 103 -0.53 -8.95 4.61
CA PRO A 103 -1.45 -9.85 3.91
C PRO A 103 -2.81 -9.92 4.63
N GLY A 104 -3.87 -10.15 3.87
CA GLY A 104 -5.21 -10.36 4.43
C GLY A 104 -6.29 -9.75 3.56
N HIS A 105 -6.24 -8.43 3.32
CA HIS A 105 -7.13 -7.80 2.35
C HIS A 105 -6.95 -8.43 0.96
N THR A 106 -5.71 -8.52 0.51
CA THR A 106 -5.24 -9.42 -0.55
C THR A 106 -4.02 -10.22 -0.06
N PRO A 107 -3.64 -11.32 -0.74
CA PRO A 107 -2.48 -12.10 -0.34
C PRO A 107 -1.15 -11.33 -0.32
N GLY A 108 -0.98 -10.35 -1.22
CA GLY A 108 0.21 -9.51 -1.31
C GLY A 108 -0.05 -8.06 -0.96
N SER A 109 -1.03 -7.80 -0.08
CA SER A 109 -1.27 -6.47 0.48
C SER A 109 -0.01 -5.94 1.19
N MET A 110 0.28 -4.66 0.94
CA MET A 110 1.42 -3.93 1.48
C MET A 110 0.97 -2.61 2.11
N ALA A 111 1.66 -2.24 3.18
CA ALA A 111 1.69 -0.87 3.73
C ALA A 111 3.08 -0.25 3.50
N TYR A 112 3.19 1.06 3.62
CA TYR A 112 4.45 1.78 3.41
C TYR A 112 4.71 2.77 4.54
N LEU A 113 5.95 2.79 5.05
CA LEU A 113 6.38 3.74 6.06
C LEU A 113 7.49 4.63 5.49
N ALA A 114 7.21 5.92 5.40
CA ALA A 114 8.20 6.95 5.06
C ALA A 114 8.65 7.66 6.33
N ARG A 115 9.95 7.70 6.61
CA ARG A 115 10.53 8.53 7.68
C ARG A 115 11.03 9.84 7.08
N THR A 116 10.23 10.88 7.24
CA THR A 116 10.51 12.20 6.66
C THR A 116 11.14 13.12 7.70
N THR A 117 11.61 14.29 7.25
CA THR A 117 12.11 15.35 8.15
C THR A 117 11.01 15.96 9.03
N GLU A 118 9.74 15.79 8.65
CA GLU A 118 8.58 16.29 9.42
C GLU A 118 7.99 15.23 10.35
N GLY A 119 8.50 14.00 10.30
CA GLY A 119 8.01 12.87 11.08
C GLY A 119 7.76 11.62 10.22
N PRO A 120 7.49 10.48 10.88
CA PRO A 120 7.09 9.27 10.19
C PRO A 120 5.68 9.38 9.61
N VAL A 121 5.48 8.78 8.43
CA VAL A 121 4.20 8.72 7.73
C VAL A 121 3.95 7.27 7.32
N LEU A 122 2.82 6.70 7.78
CA LEU A 122 2.41 5.34 7.52
C LEU A 122 1.20 5.32 6.59
N PHE A 123 1.35 4.73 5.40
CA PHE A 123 0.27 4.46 4.47
C PHE A 123 -0.19 3.02 4.64
N THR A 124 -1.43 2.80 5.08
CA THR A 124 -1.90 1.45 5.43
C THR A 124 -2.38 0.65 4.22
N GLY A 125 -2.64 1.32 3.09
CA GLY A 125 -3.47 0.74 2.02
C GLY A 125 -4.80 0.23 2.58
N ASP A 126 -5.31 -0.84 2.00
CA ASP A 126 -6.59 -1.43 2.40
C ASP A 126 -6.45 -2.46 3.54
N THR A 127 -5.33 -2.44 4.29
CA THR A 127 -5.33 -3.04 5.63
C THR A 127 -6.31 -2.30 6.55
N CYS A 128 -6.50 -0.98 6.33
CA CYS A 128 -7.50 -0.16 7.00
C CYS A 128 -8.09 0.89 6.05
N HIS A 129 -9.42 1.00 5.98
CA HIS A 129 -10.08 1.95 5.06
C HIS A 129 -10.24 3.34 5.66
N THR A 130 -10.62 3.46 6.94
CA THR A 130 -11.06 4.73 7.52
C THR A 130 -10.35 5.04 8.82
N ILE A 131 -10.31 6.32 9.19
CA ILE A 131 -9.75 6.77 10.47
C ILE A 131 -10.50 6.11 11.63
N TRP A 132 -11.82 6.08 11.55
CA TRP A 132 -12.64 5.40 12.55
C TRP A 132 -12.28 3.91 12.67
N GLY A 133 -12.00 3.24 11.55
CA GLY A 133 -11.54 1.85 11.52
C GLY A 133 -10.19 1.70 12.20
N TRP A 134 -9.27 2.63 11.97
CA TRP A 134 -7.99 2.65 12.67
C TRP A 134 -8.18 2.78 14.18
N GLU A 135 -8.94 3.75 14.64
CA GLU A 135 -9.19 4.00 16.07
C GLU A 135 -9.88 2.83 16.76
N ASN A 136 -10.86 2.21 16.09
CA ASN A 136 -11.72 1.16 16.65
C ASN A 136 -11.28 -0.26 16.30
N ASN A 137 -10.13 -0.41 15.66
CA ASN A 137 -9.57 -1.70 15.23
C ASN A 137 -10.49 -2.49 14.30
N VAL A 138 -11.09 -1.81 13.32
CA VAL A 138 -12.00 -2.38 12.33
C VAL A 138 -11.33 -2.43 10.97
N THR A 139 -11.29 -3.62 10.38
CA THR A 139 -10.77 -3.87 9.04
C THR A 139 -11.84 -3.65 7.96
N PRO A 140 -11.43 -3.51 6.69
CA PRO A 140 -12.37 -3.45 5.58
C PRO A 140 -13.30 -4.66 5.50
N GLY A 141 -14.55 -4.38 5.14
CA GLY A 141 -15.60 -5.38 4.96
C GLY A 141 -15.45 -6.16 3.66
N SER A 142 -16.37 -5.95 2.71
CA SER A 142 -16.36 -6.66 1.44
C SER A 142 -15.03 -6.50 0.69
N PHE A 143 -14.70 -7.49 -0.14
CA PHE A 143 -13.45 -7.57 -0.93
C PHE A 143 -12.16 -7.85 -0.15
N THR A 144 -12.24 -8.05 1.17
CA THR A 144 -11.16 -8.67 1.96
C THR A 144 -11.14 -10.18 1.73
N ALA A 145 -9.99 -10.74 1.32
CA ALA A 145 -9.82 -12.17 1.06
C ALA A 145 -9.76 -13.02 2.34
N ASP A 146 -9.07 -12.53 3.38
CA ASP A 146 -8.94 -13.19 4.68
C ASP A 146 -9.04 -12.14 5.81
N HIS A 147 -10.21 -12.09 6.46
CA HIS A 147 -10.49 -11.12 7.52
C HIS A 147 -9.65 -11.33 8.77
N ALA A 148 -9.36 -12.58 9.15
CA ALA A 148 -8.61 -12.87 10.37
C ALA A 148 -7.14 -12.50 10.19
N LEU A 149 -6.58 -12.80 9.01
CA LEU A 149 -5.23 -12.40 8.66
C LEU A 149 -5.12 -10.88 8.53
N ASN A 150 -6.10 -10.22 7.88
CA ASN A 150 -6.10 -8.76 7.76
C ASN A 150 -6.18 -8.07 9.13
N ALA A 151 -6.97 -8.61 10.07
CA ALA A 151 -7.03 -8.09 11.43
C ALA A 151 -5.69 -8.25 12.16
N THR A 152 -4.98 -9.36 11.91
CA THR A 152 -3.61 -9.55 12.43
C THR A 152 -2.66 -8.50 11.85
N SER A 153 -2.72 -8.23 10.55
CA SER A 153 -1.92 -7.19 9.91
C SER A 153 -2.25 -5.79 10.41
N LEU A 154 -3.53 -5.46 10.63
CA LEU A 154 -3.94 -4.19 11.25
C LEU A 154 -3.34 -4.04 12.66
N ASN A 155 -3.43 -5.08 13.50
CA ASN A 155 -2.84 -5.06 14.83
C ASN A 155 -1.32 -4.83 14.77
N ASN A 156 -0.63 -5.45 13.82
CA ASN A 156 0.82 -5.24 13.65
C ASN A 156 1.12 -3.79 13.21
N LEU A 157 0.33 -3.20 12.31
CA LEU A 157 0.49 -1.79 11.94
C LEU A 157 0.26 -0.85 13.11
N LYS A 158 -0.78 -1.08 13.92
CA LYS A 158 -1.06 -0.27 15.12
C LYS A 158 0.06 -0.38 16.15
N ALA A 159 0.53 -1.59 16.42
CA ALA A 159 1.67 -1.82 17.31
C ALA A 159 2.98 -1.20 16.77
N LEU A 160 3.18 -1.14 15.45
CA LEU A 160 4.32 -0.43 14.87
C LEU A 160 4.17 1.08 15.07
N ALA A 161 2.97 1.62 14.88
CA ALA A 161 2.69 3.03 15.03
C ALA A 161 2.94 3.54 16.46
N GLU A 162 2.59 2.74 17.48
CA GLU A 162 2.90 3.01 18.89
C GLU A 162 4.42 3.12 19.17
N LEU A 163 5.26 2.50 18.35
CA LEU A 163 6.73 2.58 18.45
C LEU A 163 7.32 3.79 17.72
N LEU A 164 6.49 4.59 17.03
CA LEU A 164 6.90 5.69 16.16
C LEU A 164 6.26 7.00 16.64
N PRO A 165 6.85 7.71 17.62
CA PRO A 165 6.30 8.95 18.14
C PRO A 165 6.02 9.96 17.02
N GLY A 166 4.80 10.52 17.00
CA GLY A 166 4.37 11.50 16.01
C GLY A 166 4.17 10.94 14.60
N VAL A 167 4.00 9.62 14.44
CA VAL A 167 3.63 9.04 13.14
C VAL A 167 2.24 9.49 12.72
N LYS A 168 2.14 9.95 11.47
CA LYS A 168 0.86 10.20 10.80
C LYS A 168 0.40 8.98 10.04
N VAL A 169 -0.85 8.56 10.22
CA VAL A 169 -1.40 7.35 9.61
C VAL A 169 -2.44 7.69 8.55
N TYR A 170 -2.13 7.33 7.30
CA TYR A 170 -2.94 7.52 6.12
C TYR A 170 -3.61 6.20 5.75
N VAL A 171 -4.94 6.17 5.90
CA VAL A 171 -5.79 5.02 5.59
C VAL A 171 -6.23 5.01 4.13
N GLY A 172 -6.67 3.86 3.61
CA GLY A 172 -6.89 3.66 2.18
C GLY A 172 -8.06 4.42 1.56
N HIS A 173 -9.14 4.66 2.30
CA HIS A 173 -10.43 5.14 1.76
C HIS A 173 -11.14 6.13 2.69
N GLU A 174 -10.42 7.13 3.20
CA GLU A 174 -11.04 8.22 3.95
C GLU A 174 -11.63 9.28 2.99
N THR A 175 -12.87 9.68 3.22
CA THR A 175 -13.68 10.46 2.25
C THR A 175 -14.03 11.87 2.71
N ASP A 176 -13.80 12.21 3.97
CA ASP A 176 -14.09 13.54 4.53
C ASP A 176 -13.16 14.66 4.03
N GLY A 177 -12.18 14.31 3.19
CA GLY A 177 -11.35 15.27 2.47
C GLY A 177 -10.23 15.86 3.31
N GLU A 178 -10.02 15.40 4.55
CA GLU A 178 -8.85 15.84 5.29
C GLU A 178 -7.59 15.15 4.80
N GLY A 179 -7.58 13.84 4.54
CA GLY A 179 -6.37 13.16 4.08
C GLY A 179 -5.12 13.53 4.90
N THR A 180 -5.27 13.97 6.16
CA THR A 180 -4.24 14.64 6.96
C THR A 180 -3.40 13.65 7.74
N GLY A 181 -3.75 12.37 7.68
CA GLY A 181 -3.26 11.34 8.57
C GLY A 181 -3.71 11.61 10.01
N VAL A 182 -4.09 10.57 10.74
CA VAL A 182 -4.24 10.71 12.20
C VAL A 182 -2.90 10.53 12.88
N ASP A 183 -2.65 11.32 13.91
CA ASP A 183 -1.58 11.00 14.84
C ASP A 183 -1.90 9.62 15.44
N ALA A 184 -0.94 8.70 15.39
CA ALA A 184 -1.06 7.49 16.19
C ALA A 184 -1.14 7.87 17.68
N PRO A 185 -1.96 7.14 18.48
CA PRO A 185 -2.16 7.44 19.89
C PRO A 185 -0.89 7.38 20.73
#